data_AF-A0A183HHE2-F1
#
_entry.id   AF-A0A183HHE2-F1
#
_cell.length_a   1.000
_cell.length_b   1.000
_cell.length_c   1.000
_cell.angle_alpha   90.00
_cell.angle_beta   90.00
_cell.angle_gamma   90.00
#
_symmetry.space_group_name_H-M   'P 1'
#
loop_
_entity.id
_entity.type
_entity.pdbx_description
1 polymer ?
#
loop_
_entity_poly.entity_id
_entity_poly.type
_entity_poly.pdbx_seq_one_letter_code
_entity_poly.pdbx_strand_id
1 'polypeptide(L)'
;MTYISQLWVSLIEKALAKMLGSYAKLPAGRTLEGLAILTGAPCTLLDLESYTDYDLVWAHLLSMRTIISREAGFIMGCSCGGGRRYVDEAEFRRVEKICICFRVVRLRNPWGAFTWNGPWCDTWPGWDESSRRILLPDGPEAGAFWMPFADFIQRFDSVEVAKVRSAQGWKELRVDCSIPQFWGKENILGFQLQIEEPTELAITVYQKGSRDRCDSDIMVLLHKNVASSTRIGELIVR
;
A
#
# COMPACT_ATOMS: atom_id res chain seq x y z
N MET A 1 -3.86 10.63 34.51
CA MET A 1 -2.63 9.86 34.26
C MET A 1 -2.88 9.09 32.97
N THR A 2 -2.24 9.26 31.81
CA THR A 2 -0.87 9.66 31.44
C THR A 2 -0.87 10.12 29.97
N TYR A 3 -0.96 11.43 29.68
CA TYR A 3 -0.71 11.95 28.32
C TYR A 3 0.80 12.13 28.04
N ILE A 4 1.66 11.90 29.04
CA ILE A 4 3.10 12.20 29.00
C ILE A 4 3.94 11.01 28.47
N SER A 5 3.36 9.81 28.30
CA SER A 5 4.13 8.59 27.99
C SER A 5 4.20 8.21 26.50
N GLN A 6 3.80 9.08 25.57
CA GLN A 6 3.84 8.80 24.12
C GLN A 6 4.74 9.77 23.32
N LEU A 7 5.87 10.19 23.90
CA LEU A 7 6.84 11.07 23.21
C LEU A 7 7.56 10.39 22.04
N TRP A 8 7.44 9.07 21.89
CA TRP A 8 8.13 8.34 20.84
C TRP A 8 7.73 8.81 19.44
N VAL A 9 6.46 9.18 19.22
CA VAL A 9 5.96 9.68 17.92
C VAL A 9 6.64 11.00 17.56
N SER A 10 6.66 11.96 18.49
CA SER A 10 7.27 13.27 18.26
C SER A 10 8.79 13.21 18.12
N LEU A 11 9.45 12.24 18.79
CA LEU A 11 10.88 11.98 18.60
C LEU A 11 11.19 11.40 17.22
N ILE A 12 10.37 10.47 16.71
CA ILE A 12 10.52 9.92 15.36
C ILE A 12 10.32 11.02 14.31
N GLU A 13 9.28 11.84 14.46
CA GLU A 13 9.03 12.98 13.56
C GLU A 13 10.21 13.96 13.55
N LYS A 14 10.76 14.28 14.73
CA LYS A 14 11.95 15.14 14.85
C LYS A 14 13.19 14.53 14.19
N ALA A 15 13.42 13.23 14.37
CA ALA A 15 14.53 12.54 13.72
C ALA A 15 14.39 12.57 12.20
N LEU A 16 13.18 12.37 11.68
CA LEU A 16 12.87 12.46 10.26
C LEU A 16 13.07 13.89 9.73
N ALA A 17 12.54 14.90 10.43
CA ALA A 17 12.76 16.31 10.09
C ALA A 17 14.26 16.66 10.03
N LYS A 18 15.06 16.13 10.96
CA LYS A 18 16.51 16.33 10.99
C LYS A 18 17.20 15.67 9.79
N MET A 19 16.80 14.46 9.40
CA MET A 19 17.34 13.81 8.20
C MET A 19 17.01 14.58 6.92
N LEU A 20 15.79 15.12 6.84
CA LEU A 20 15.32 15.91 5.68
C LEU A 20 15.86 17.35 5.70
N GLY A 21 16.43 17.79 6.82
CA GLY A 21 17.03 19.12 7.01
C GLY A 21 16.11 20.16 7.63
N SER A 22 14.79 19.99 7.63
CA SER A 22 13.85 20.84 8.39
C SER A 22 12.46 20.22 8.52
N TYR A 23 11.65 20.71 9.46
CA TYR A 23 10.23 20.36 9.57
C TYR A 23 9.41 20.83 8.35
N ALA A 24 9.81 21.92 7.70
CA ALA A 24 9.10 22.46 6.53
C ALA A 24 9.11 21.49 5.32
N LYS A 25 10.03 20.53 5.30
CA LYS A 25 10.13 19.51 4.25
C LYS A 25 9.37 18.22 4.57
N LEU A 26 8.72 18.12 5.73
CA LEU A 26 7.85 16.99 6.08
C LEU A 26 6.50 16.99 5.33
N PRO A 27 5.73 18.10 5.27
CA PRO A 27 4.39 18.10 4.70
C PRO A 27 4.47 18.08 3.16
N ALA A 28 4.33 16.89 2.57
CA ALA A 28 4.09 16.67 1.13
C ALA A 28 3.99 15.19 0.71
N GLY A 29 4.31 14.24 1.59
CA GLY A 29 4.38 12.82 1.22
C GLY A 29 3.04 12.09 1.27
N ARG A 30 2.85 11.12 0.38
CA ARG A 30 1.81 10.09 0.56
C ARG A 30 2.13 9.25 1.80
N THR A 31 1.11 8.64 2.42
CA THR A 31 1.31 7.75 3.58
C THR A 31 2.28 6.60 3.23
N LEU A 32 2.33 6.23 1.95
CA LEU A 32 3.28 5.27 1.36
C LEU A 32 4.74 5.62 1.66
N GLU A 33 5.12 6.88 1.56
CA GLU A 33 6.49 7.33 1.83
C GLU A 33 6.84 7.16 3.31
N GLY A 34 5.89 7.50 4.19
CA GLY A 34 6.05 7.29 5.63
C GLY A 34 6.23 5.80 5.95
N LEU A 35 5.41 4.94 5.36
CA LEU A 35 5.52 3.49 5.52
C LEU A 35 6.86 2.97 5.00
N ALA A 36 7.30 3.38 3.81
CA ALA A 36 8.57 2.96 3.23
C ALA A 36 9.76 3.41 4.09
N ILE A 37 9.74 4.63 4.62
CA ILE A 37 10.81 5.17 5.48
C ILE A 37 10.88 4.43 6.81
N LEU A 38 9.72 4.17 7.44
CA LEU A 38 9.67 3.55 8.76
C LEU A 38 9.95 2.05 8.72
N THR A 39 9.54 1.37 7.65
CA THR A 39 9.62 -0.09 7.56
C THR A 39 10.80 -0.55 6.71
N GLY A 40 11.29 0.29 5.80
CA GLY A 40 12.26 -0.09 4.76
C GLY A 40 11.70 -1.12 3.76
N ALA A 41 10.41 -1.46 3.85
CA ALA A 41 9.80 -2.50 3.06
C ALA A 41 9.37 -1.97 1.68
N PRO A 42 9.35 -2.84 0.65
CA PRO A 42 8.74 -2.52 -0.62
C PRO A 42 7.27 -2.14 -0.41
N CYS A 43 6.90 -0.97 -0.92
CA CYS A 43 5.55 -0.43 -0.81
C CYS A 43 4.91 -0.33 -2.20
N THR A 44 3.66 -0.75 -2.31
CA THR A 44 2.89 -0.71 -3.56
C THR A 44 1.66 0.18 -3.39
N LEU A 45 1.38 1.00 -4.38
CA LEU A 45 0.19 1.84 -4.46
C LEU A 45 -0.79 1.22 -5.47
N LEU A 46 -2.02 0.99 -5.02
CA LEU A 46 -3.16 0.68 -5.86
C LEU A 46 -3.99 1.96 -5.99
N ASP A 47 -3.90 2.62 -7.15
CA ASP A 47 -4.70 3.80 -7.45
C ASP A 47 -6.10 3.38 -7.87
N LEU A 48 -7.10 3.61 -7.02
CA LEU A 48 -8.48 3.22 -7.25
C LEU A 48 -9.16 4.08 -8.32
N GLU A 49 -8.63 5.26 -8.64
CA GLU A 49 -9.20 6.15 -9.67
C GLU A 49 -8.88 5.67 -11.08
N SER A 50 -7.73 5.01 -11.24
CA SER A 50 -7.26 4.52 -12.55
C SER A 50 -8.03 3.30 -13.07
N TYR A 51 -8.77 2.60 -12.22
CA TYR A 51 -9.48 1.38 -12.58
C TYR A 51 -10.93 1.67 -12.96
N THR A 52 -11.32 1.23 -14.16
CA THR A 52 -12.72 1.17 -14.58
C THR A 52 -13.40 -0.14 -14.19
N ASP A 53 -12.61 -1.18 -13.90
CA ASP A 53 -13.10 -2.51 -13.56
C ASP A 53 -12.95 -2.78 -12.05
N TYR A 54 -14.07 -2.66 -11.34
CA TYR A 54 -14.14 -2.89 -9.91
C TYR A 54 -13.92 -4.35 -9.50
N ASP A 55 -14.10 -5.30 -10.41
CA ASP A 55 -13.85 -6.73 -10.13
C ASP A 55 -12.34 -6.99 -10.11
N LEU A 56 -11.59 -6.34 -10.99
CA LEU A 56 -10.13 -6.39 -10.97
C LEU A 56 -9.56 -5.73 -9.70
N VAL A 57 -10.12 -4.61 -9.26
CA VAL A 57 -9.73 -3.98 -7.99
C VAL A 57 -10.01 -4.92 -6.82
N TRP A 58 -11.19 -5.53 -6.79
CA TRP A 58 -11.55 -6.50 -5.76
C TRP A 58 -10.62 -7.71 -5.75
N ALA A 59 -10.29 -8.25 -6.93
CA ALA A 59 -9.35 -9.35 -7.08
C ALA A 59 -7.94 -8.97 -6.61
N HIS A 60 -7.47 -7.75 -6.91
CA HIS A 60 -6.21 -7.24 -6.39
C HIS A 60 -6.22 -7.13 -4.87
N LEU A 61 -7.27 -6.56 -4.27
CA LEU A 61 -7.41 -6.48 -2.81
C LEU A 61 -7.47 -7.86 -2.16
N LEU A 62 -8.16 -8.82 -2.77
CA LEU A 62 -8.21 -10.20 -2.29
C LEU A 62 -6.86 -10.91 -2.43
N SER A 63 -6.16 -10.71 -3.55
CA SER A 63 -4.81 -11.22 -3.77
C SER A 63 -3.87 -10.69 -2.71
N MET A 64 -3.87 -9.37 -2.52
CA MET A 64 -3.11 -8.69 -1.46
C MET A 64 -3.50 -9.26 -0.10
N ARG A 65 -4.79 -9.37 0.24
CA ARG A 65 -5.25 -9.95 1.51
C ARG A 65 -4.82 -11.40 1.69
N THR A 66 -4.85 -12.21 0.64
CA THR A 66 -4.50 -13.63 0.69
C THR A 66 -2.99 -13.81 0.90
N ILE A 67 -2.17 -12.97 0.25
CA ILE A 67 -0.74 -12.87 0.52
C ILE A 67 -0.51 -12.43 1.97
N ILE A 68 -1.23 -11.40 2.43
CA ILE A 68 -1.14 -10.86 3.81
C ILE A 68 -1.54 -11.89 4.87
N SER A 69 -2.56 -12.69 4.57
CA SER A 69 -3.11 -13.71 5.47
C SER A 69 -2.23 -14.96 5.52
N ARG A 70 -1.47 -15.25 4.45
CA ARG A 70 -0.49 -16.34 4.41
C ARG A 70 0.89 -15.94 4.97
N GLU A 71 1.28 -14.67 4.84
CA GLU A 71 2.63 -14.19 5.20
C GLU A 71 2.69 -13.23 6.41
N ALA A 72 1.58 -13.07 7.14
CA ALA A 72 1.52 -12.46 8.47
C ALA A 72 2.21 -11.08 8.61
N GLY A 73 1.48 -10.01 8.25
CA GLY A 73 1.74 -8.69 8.86
C GLY A 73 1.99 -7.50 7.93
N PHE A 74 1.67 -7.57 6.64
CA PHE A 74 1.80 -6.36 5.81
C PHE A 74 0.83 -5.28 6.29
N ILE A 75 1.32 -4.05 6.28
CA ILE A 75 0.56 -2.90 6.72
C ILE A 75 -0.16 -2.33 5.50
N MET A 76 -1.48 -2.22 5.59
CA MET A 76 -2.28 -1.55 4.56
C MET A 76 -2.79 -0.21 5.09
N GLY A 77 -2.69 0.80 4.25
CA GLY A 77 -3.28 2.11 4.44
C GLY A 77 -4.25 2.40 3.29
N CYS A 78 -5.23 3.25 3.55
CA CYS A 78 -6.08 3.82 2.51
C CYS A 78 -6.14 5.33 2.75
N SER A 79 -6.12 6.09 1.66
CA SER A 79 -6.16 7.55 1.71
C SER A 79 -7.39 8.07 0.99
N CYS A 80 -7.98 9.11 1.58
CA CYS A 80 -8.92 10.00 0.93
C CYS A 80 -8.12 11.24 0.51
N GLY A 81 -7.75 11.35 -0.76
CA GLY A 81 -7.18 12.57 -1.30
C GLY A 81 -8.24 13.67 -1.30
N GLY A 82 -7.81 14.94 -1.31
CA GLY A 82 -8.72 16.11 -1.29
C GLY A 82 -9.63 16.27 -2.52
N GLY A 83 -9.75 15.24 -3.36
CA GLY A 83 -10.66 15.18 -4.49
C GLY A 83 -12.09 14.98 -4.01
N ARG A 84 -12.88 16.06 -4.06
CA ARG A 84 -14.32 16.02 -3.77
C ARG A 84 -15.01 15.07 -4.74
N ARG A 85 -15.54 13.96 -4.24
CA ARG A 85 -16.68 13.28 -4.88
C ARG A 85 -17.95 13.72 -4.18
N TYR A 86 -18.70 14.60 -4.84
CA TYR A 86 -20.11 14.84 -4.55
C TYR A 86 -20.88 13.66 -5.15
N VAL A 87 -21.74 13.02 -4.36
CA VAL A 87 -22.57 11.91 -4.83
C VAL A 87 -23.94 12.48 -5.20
N ASP A 88 -24.39 12.20 -6.42
CA ASP A 88 -25.80 12.28 -6.78
C ASP A 88 -26.47 10.98 -6.31
N GLU A 89 -27.42 11.10 -5.38
CA GLU A 89 -28.09 9.98 -4.71
C GLU A 89 -29.09 9.22 -5.60
N ALA A 90 -29.24 9.61 -6.88
CA ALA A 90 -30.31 9.11 -7.74
C ALA A 90 -30.01 7.78 -8.48
N GLU A 91 -28.78 7.26 -8.49
CA GLU A 91 -28.41 6.16 -9.41
C GLU A 91 -27.81 4.92 -8.73
N PHE A 92 -28.56 4.27 -7.83
CA PHE A 92 -28.24 2.88 -7.42
C PHE A 92 -29.51 2.04 -7.25
N ARG A 93 -29.99 1.45 -8.35
CA ARG A 93 -30.97 0.35 -8.31
C ARG A 93 -30.56 -0.80 -9.23
N ARG A 94 -30.52 -1.99 -8.60
CA ARG A 94 -30.28 -3.36 -9.09
C ARG A 94 -28.81 -3.78 -9.16
N VAL A 95 -28.39 -4.68 -8.25
CA VAL A 95 -27.94 -6.07 -8.54
C VAL A 95 -28.05 -6.90 -7.24
N GLU A 96 -28.44 -8.17 -7.37
CA GLU A 96 -28.69 -9.18 -6.31
C GLU A 96 -27.39 -9.93 -5.87
N LYS A 97 -27.44 -10.58 -4.67
CA LYS A 97 -26.54 -11.57 -3.96
C LYS A 97 -25.22 -12.08 -4.62
N ILE A 98 -24.17 -12.52 -3.87
CA ILE A 98 -23.91 -13.93 -3.39
C ILE A 98 -22.61 -14.03 -2.59
N CYS A 99 -22.52 -14.65 -1.38
CA CYS A 99 -21.41 -14.77 -0.39
C CYS A 99 -20.06 -15.00 -1.08
N ILE A 100 -19.11 -14.05 -1.05
CA ILE A 100 -18.88 -13.14 -2.21
C ILE A 100 -19.95 -11.98 -2.22
N CYS A 101 -20.90 -12.02 -1.26
CA CYS A 101 -22.29 -11.45 -1.27
C CYS A 101 -22.22 -10.01 -0.89
N PHE A 102 -21.29 -9.83 0.01
CA PHE A 102 -21.04 -8.67 0.77
C PHE A 102 -19.57 -8.49 0.42
N ARG A 103 -19.31 -7.89 -0.75
CA ARG A 103 -18.01 -7.27 -0.98
C ARG A 103 -17.94 -6.18 0.08
N VAL A 104 -17.40 -6.53 1.24
CA VAL A 104 -17.28 -5.64 2.40
C VAL A 104 -15.82 -5.62 2.82
N VAL A 105 -15.38 -4.46 3.23
CA VAL A 105 -14.02 -4.21 3.70
C VAL A 105 -14.09 -3.82 5.17
N ARG A 106 -13.15 -4.32 5.98
CA ARG A 106 -12.95 -3.88 7.36
C ARG A 106 -11.86 -2.83 7.37
N LEU A 107 -12.18 -1.67 7.92
CA LEU A 107 -11.27 -0.54 8.05
C LEU A 107 -11.09 -0.22 9.53
N ARG A 108 -9.99 0.42 9.86
CA ARG A 108 -9.76 0.97 11.19
C ARG A 108 -9.27 2.40 11.07
N ASN A 109 -10.01 3.30 11.70
CA ASN A 109 -9.57 4.65 11.95
C ASN A 109 -8.70 4.67 13.22
N PRO A 110 -7.39 4.97 13.12
CA PRO A 110 -6.48 4.98 14.27
C PRO A 110 -6.82 6.02 15.34
N TRP A 111 -7.52 7.10 14.97
CA TRP A 111 -7.92 8.17 15.90
C TRP A 111 -9.16 7.81 16.72
N GLY A 112 -9.84 6.69 16.42
CA GLY A 112 -11.03 6.23 17.15
C GLY A 112 -12.28 7.10 17.00
N ALA A 113 -12.17 8.28 16.40
CA ALA A 113 -13.26 9.20 16.10
C ALA A 113 -13.66 9.08 14.62
N PHE A 114 -14.93 9.31 14.28
CA PHE A 114 -15.49 9.18 12.90
C PHE A 114 -15.41 7.75 12.36
N THR A 115 -16.33 6.91 12.83
CA THR A 115 -16.61 5.58 12.26
C THR A 115 -17.75 5.66 11.24
N TRP A 116 -17.76 4.71 10.30
CA TRP A 116 -18.84 4.56 9.33
C TRP A 116 -20.19 4.34 10.01
N ASN A 117 -21.23 5.04 9.53
CA ASN A 117 -22.59 4.99 10.07
C ASN A 117 -23.62 4.41 9.06
N GLY A 118 -23.16 3.87 7.93
CA GLY A 118 -24.01 3.27 6.92
C GLY A 118 -24.20 1.75 7.10
N PRO A 119 -24.61 1.03 6.04
CA PRO A 119 -24.75 -0.43 6.06
C PRO A 119 -23.48 -1.12 6.55
N TRP A 120 -23.61 -2.19 7.34
CA TRP A 120 -22.50 -2.92 7.97
C TRP A 120 -21.76 -2.18 9.10
N CYS A 121 -22.21 -1.01 9.55
CA CYS A 121 -21.71 -0.46 10.81
C CYS A 121 -22.15 -1.29 12.03
N ASP A 122 -21.50 -1.09 13.18
CA ASP A 122 -21.73 -1.89 14.39
C ASP A 122 -23.19 -1.87 14.89
N THR A 123 -23.90 -0.78 14.62
CA THR A 123 -25.30 -0.54 15.04
C THR A 123 -26.32 -0.79 13.92
N TRP A 124 -25.88 -1.28 12.76
CA TRP A 124 -26.76 -1.47 11.61
C TRP A 124 -27.84 -2.54 11.88
N PRO A 125 -29.15 -2.24 11.76
CA PRO A 125 -30.20 -3.21 12.06
C PRO A 125 -30.27 -4.37 11.04
N GLY A 126 -29.60 -4.25 9.88
CA GLY A 126 -29.60 -5.26 8.81
C GLY A 126 -28.66 -6.44 9.02
N TRP A 127 -27.95 -6.51 10.15
CA TRP A 127 -27.10 -7.67 10.47
C TRP A 127 -27.92 -8.96 10.62
N ASP A 128 -27.61 -9.97 9.81
CA ASP A 128 -28.00 -11.34 10.09
C ASP A 128 -27.07 -11.98 11.13
N GLU A 129 -27.60 -12.94 11.90
CA GLU A 129 -26.85 -13.58 12.98
C GLU A 129 -25.61 -14.33 12.48
N SER A 130 -25.69 -14.92 11.28
CA SER A 130 -24.56 -15.60 10.64
C SER A 130 -23.45 -14.64 10.24
N SER A 131 -23.75 -13.55 9.53
CA SER A 131 -22.73 -12.59 9.09
C SER A 131 -22.11 -11.85 10.27
N ARG A 132 -22.90 -11.53 11.30
CA ARG A 132 -22.38 -10.87 12.51
C ARG A 132 -21.37 -11.75 13.25
N ARG A 133 -21.64 -13.05 13.38
CA ARG A 133 -20.68 -14.01 13.98
C ARG A 133 -19.40 -14.16 13.15
N ILE A 134 -19.49 -14.10 11.83
CA ILE A 134 -18.33 -14.26 10.93
C ILE A 134 -17.49 -12.97 10.88
N LEU A 135 -18.12 -11.80 10.80
CA LEU A 135 -17.43 -10.53 10.59
C LEU A 135 -17.08 -9.80 11.89
N LEU A 136 -17.82 -10.03 12.98
CA LEU A 136 -17.53 -9.49 14.32
C LEU A 136 -17.52 -10.61 15.37
N PRO A 137 -16.58 -11.60 15.28
CA PRO A 137 -16.49 -12.67 16.27
C PRO A 137 -16.17 -12.14 17.68
N ASP A 138 -15.31 -11.13 17.77
CA ASP A 138 -14.86 -10.51 19.03
C ASP A 138 -15.65 -9.24 19.40
N GLY A 139 -16.72 -8.94 18.64
CA GLY A 139 -17.50 -7.72 18.81
C GLY A 139 -16.88 -6.46 18.19
N PRO A 140 -17.49 -5.28 18.43
CA PRO A 140 -17.02 -4.01 17.88
C PRO A 140 -15.72 -3.56 18.55
N GLU A 141 -14.79 -3.06 17.75
CA GLU A 141 -13.49 -2.55 18.21
C GLU A 141 -13.41 -1.04 17.95
N ALA A 142 -12.86 -0.27 18.89
CA ALA A 142 -12.81 1.18 18.79
C ALA A 142 -12.09 1.65 17.51
N GLY A 143 -12.82 2.40 16.68
CA GLY A 143 -12.35 2.92 15.39
C GLY A 143 -12.40 1.90 14.25
N ALA A 144 -12.69 0.62 14.50
CA ALA A 144 -12.85 -0.38 13.45
C ALA A 144 -14.30 -0.44 12.96
N PHE A 145 -14.52 -0.59 11.66
CA PHE A 145 -15.85 -0.72 11.09
C PHE A 145 -15.82 -1.51 9.79
N TRP A 146 -16.96 -2.12 9.45
CA TRP A 146 -17.18 -2.73 8.15
C TRP A 146 -17.94 -1.77 7.23
N MET A 147 -17.61 -1.75 5.95
CA MET A 147 -18.36 -1.01 4.95
C MET A 147 -18.45 -1.77 3.62
N PRO A 148 -19.48 -1.52 2.80
CA PRO A 148 -19.54 -2.05 1.45
C PRO A 148 -18.36 -1.57 0.59
N PHE A 149 -17.87 -2.46 -0.27
CA PHE A 149 -16.80 -2.17 -1.21
C PHE A 149 -17.19 -1.09 -2.23
N ALA A 150 -18.47 -1.03 -2.60
CA ALA A 150 -18.99 0.03 -3.46
C ALA A 150 -18.85 1.42 -2.82
N ASP A 151 -19.15 1.54 -1.51
CA ASP A 151 -18.93 2.77 -0.75
C ASP A 151 -17.43 3.05 -0.55
N PHE A 152 -16.60 2.01 -0.46
CA PHE A 152 -15.15 2.15 -0.30
C PHE A 152 -14.52 2.81 -1.52
N ILE A 153 -14.77 2.31 -2.72
CA ILE A 153 -14.20 2.88 -3.96
C ILE A 153 -14.68 4.32 -4.22
N GLN A 154 -15.86 4.68 -3.70
CA GLN A 154 -16.39 6.04 -3.83
C GLN A 154 -15.72 7.03 -2.87
N ARG A 155 -15.18 6.56 -1.74
CA ARG A 155 -14.68 7.41 -0.65
C ARG A 155 -13.15 7.44 -0.55
N PHE A 156 -12.49 6.42 -1.10
CA PHE A 156 -11.04 6.29 -1.05
C PHE A 156 -10.47 6.31 -2.46
N ASP A 157 -9.36 7.02 -2.62
CA ASP A 157 -8.73 7.23 -3.93
C ASP A 157 -7.60 6.22 -4.16
N SER A 158 -6.99 5.73 -3.09
CA SER A 158 -5.89 4.79 -3.20
C SER A 158 -5.76 3.87 -1.99
N VAL A 159 -5.26 2.66 -2.25
CA VAL A 159 -4.83 1.70 -1.23
C VAL A 159 -3.32 1.54 -1.31
N GLU A 160 -2.67 1.65 -0.18
CA GLU A 160 -1.24 1.52 -0.04
C GLU A 160 -0.94 0.24 0.74
N VAL A 161 0.02 -0.53 0.26
CA VAL A 161 0.44 -1.78 0.92
C VAL A 161 1.94 -1.73 1.13
N ALA A 162 2.36 -1.72 2.39
CA ALA A 162 3.75 -1.92 2.77
C ALA A 162 3.96 -3.40 3.06
N LYS A 163 4.77 -4.07 2.24
CA LYS A 163 5.09 -5.50 2.37
C LYS A 163 6.09 -5.72 3.51
N VAL A 164 5.70 -5.36 4.73
CA VAL A 164 6.52 -5.49 5.95
C VAL A 164 6.69 -6.96 6.28
N ARG A 165 7.87 -7.49 5.98
CA ARG A 165 8.15 -8.93 6.05
C ARG A 165 8.86 -9.27 7.34
N SER A 166 8.10 -9.41 8.44
CA SER A 166 8.64 -9.94 9.71
C SER A 166 8.61 -11.47 9.78
N ALA A 167 7.96 -12.16 8.83
CA ALA A 167 7.88 -13.61 8.78
C ALA A 167 9.01 -14.20 7.91
N GLN A 168 9.62 -15.28 8.41
CA GLN A 168 10.88 -15.89 7.98
C GLN A 168 10.95 -16.28 6.49
N GLY A 169 12.13 -16.13 5.86
CA GLY A 169 12.46 -16.78 4.58
C GLY A 169 12.96 -15.86 3.46
N TRP A 170 12.82 -14.54 3.59
CA TRP A 170 13.23 -13.58 2.55
C TRP A 170 14.72 -13.22 2.65
N LYS A 171 15.41 -13.16 1.50
CA LYS A 171 16.78 -12.63 1.38
C LYS A 171 16.71 -11.19 0.86
N GLU A 172 17.43 -10.28 1.51
CA GLU A 172 17.50 -8.88 1.12
C GLU A 172 18.91 -8.50 0.66
N LEU A 173 19.01 -7.75 -0.44
CA LEU A 173 20.24 -7.16 -0.93
C LEU A 173 20.01 -5.66 -1.15
N ARG A 174 20.83 -4.82 -0.51
CA ARG A 174 20.83 -3.36 -0.71
C ARG A 174 22.15 -2.96 -1.34
N VAL A 175 22.08 -2.23 -2.44
CA VAL A 175 23.27 -1.73 -3.14
C VAL A 175 23.15 -0.24 -3.34
N ASP A 176 24.07 0.50 -2.75
CA ASP A 176 24.24 1.92 -3.03
C ASP A 176 24.99 2.09 -4.36
N CYS A 177 24.46 2.91 -5.25
CA CYS A 177 25.11 3.23 -6.52
C CYS A 177 24.92 4.70 -6.89
N SER A 178 25.83 5.22 -7.71
CA SER A 178 25.76 6.58 -8.23
C SER A 178 25.48 6.50 -9.73
N ILE A 179 24.30 6.94 -10.14
CA ILE A 179 23.91 7.01 -11.55
C ILE A 179 24.44 8.34 -12.12
N PRO A 180 25.33 8.33 -13.13
CA PRO A 180 25.83 9.56 -13.75
C PRO A 180 24.70 10.29 -14.49
N GLN A 181 24.79 11.62 -14.56
CA GLN A 181 23.74 12.49 -15.14
C GLN A 181 23.52 12.27 -16.65
N PHE A 182 24.48 11.65 -17.35
CA PHE A 182 24.36 11.31 -18.77
C PHE A 182 24.15 9.81 -18.93
N TRP A 183 22.89 9.42 -19.13
CA TRP A 183 22.53 8.06 -19.50
C TRP A 183 22.71 7.84 -21.01
N GLY A 184 23.33 6.72 -21.38
CA GLY A 184 23.61 6.33 -22.76
C GLY A 184 24.06 4.87 -22.81
N LYS A 185 24.17 4.29 -24.01
CA LYS A 185 24.53 2.87 -24.21
C LYS A 185 25.82 2.44 -23.49
N GLU A 186 26.70 3.38 -23.15
CA GLU A 186 28.01 3.12 -22.56
C GLU A 186 28.04 3.18 -21.02
N ASN A 187 27.02 3.78 -20.38
CA ASN A 187 26.99 4.01 -18.92
C ASN A 187 25.76 3.38 -18.26
N ILE A 188 25.58 2.06 -18.45
CA ILE A 188 24.50 1.29 -17.81
C ILE A 188 25.06 0.55 -16.59
N LEU A 189 24.52 0.84 -15.40
CA LEU A 189 24.74 0.03 -14.22
C LEU A 189 23.83 -1.20 -14.28
N GLY A 190 24.43 -2.39 -14.33
CA GLY A 190 23.71 -3.66 -14.38
C GLY A 190 23.97 -4.48 -13.12
N PHE A 191 22.91 -5.11 -12.60
CA PHE A 191 23.00 -6.13 -11.56
C PHE A 191 22.58 -7.47 -12.14
N GLN A 192 23.38 -8.50 -11.94
CA GLN A 192 23.03 -9.86 -12.32
C GLN A 192 22.52 -10.62 -11.09
N LEU A 193 21.27 -11.10 -11.17
CA LEU A 193 20.64 -11.93 -10.14
C LEU A 193 20.51 -13.35 -10.69
N GLN A 194 21.09 -14.33 -10.01
CA GLN A 194 20.92 -15.74 -10.31
C GLN A 194 19.77 -16.30 -9.46
N ILE A 195 18.74 -16.81 -10.13
CA ILE A 195 17.55 -17.38 -9.50
C ILE A 195 17.53 -18.88 -9.81
N GLU A 196 17.68 -19.70 -8.78
CA GLU A 196 17.76 -21.17 -8.91
C GLU A 196 16.40 -21.86 -8.78
N GLU A 197 15.49 -21.24 -8.02
CA GLU A 197 14.15 -21.75 -7.73
C GLU A 197 13.09 -20.69 -8.07
N PRO A 198 11.83 -21.05 -8.36
CA PRO A 198 10.76 -20.08 -8.55
C PRO A 198 10.66 -19.09 -7.38
N THR A 199 11.06 -17.84 -7.62
CA THR A 199 11.24 -16.82 -6.58
C THR A 199 10.43 -15.58 -6.93
N GLU A 200 9.61 -15.08 -5.99
CA GLU A 200 9.01 -13.75 -6.10
C GLU A 200 10.09 -12.70 -5.79
N LEU A 201 10.31 -11.76 -6.71
CA LEU A 201 11.30 -10.69 -6.56
C LEU A 201 10.60 -9.33 -6.44
N ALA A 202 11.02 -8.53 -5.47
CA ALA A 202 10.63 -7.12 -5.35
C ALA A 202 11.89 -6.26 -5.53
N ILE A 203 11.90 -5.42 -6.57
CA ILE A 203 12.97 -4.47 -6.84
C ILE A 203 12.45 -3.08 -6.50
N THR A 204 13.20 -2.32 -5.71
CA THR A 204 12.87 -0.94 -5.38
C THR A 204 14.13 -0.10 -5.57
N VAL A 205 13.98 1.02 -6.28
CA VAL A 205 15.05 1.98 -6.48
C VAL A 205 14.64 3.29 -5.83
N TYR A 206 15.56 3.87 -5.06
CA TYR A 206 15.33 5.10 -4.33
C TYR A 206 16.43 6.12 -4.64
N GLN A 207 16.03 7.34 -4.99
CA GLN A 207 16.94 8.45 -5.19
C GLN A 207 17.15 9.22 -3.88
N LYS A 208 18.39 9.20 -3.37
CA LYS A 208 18.75 9.97 -2.18
C LYS A 208 18.66 11.47 -2.45
N GLY A 209 17.91 12.18 -1.61
CA GLY A 209 17.79 13.64 -1.70
C GLY A 209 16.79 14.15 -2.74
N SER A 210 15.84 13.32 -3.20
CA SER A 210 14.78 13.73 -4.14
C SER A 210 14.00 14.96 -3.66
N ARG A 211 13.83 15.14 -2.35
CA ARG A 211 13.13 16.33 -1.79
C ARG A 211 13.87 17.67 -1.95
N ASP A 212 15.12 17.67 -2.40
CA ASP A 212 15.98 18.86 -2.47
C ASP A 212 16.39 19.30 -3.89
N ARG A 213 16.19 18.48 -4.93
CA ARG A 213 16.63 18.75 -6.30
C ARG A 213 15.64 18.21 -7.34
N CYS A 214 15.67 18.80 -8.55
CA CYS A 214 14.94 18.33 -9.73
C CYS A 214 14.98 16.81 -9.83
N ASP A 215 13.81 16.19 -9.75
CA ASP A 215 13.62 14.76 -9.96
C ASP A 215 14.17 14.40 -11.34
N SER A 216 15.09 13.44 -11.37
CA SER A 216 15.45 12.77 -12.61
C SER A 216 14.59 11.52 -12.69
N ASP A 217 13.93 11.30 -13.82
CA ASP A 217 13.18 10.06 -14.01
C ASP A 217 14.15 8.87 -14.01
N ILE A 218 13.97 7.97 -13.04
CA ILE A 218 14.72 6.71 -12.97
C ILE A 218 13.84 5.61 -13.55
N MET A 219 14.41 4.84 -14.48
CA MET A 219 13.76 3.67 -15.08
C MET A 219 14.57 2.41 -14.77
N VAL A 220 13.88 1.31 -14.48
CA VAL A 220 14.50 0.01 -14.17
C VAL A 220 14.13 -0.97 -15.27
N LEU A 221 15.14 -1.46 -15.99
CA LEU A 221 14.95 -2.45 -17.06
C LEU A 221 15.31 -3.84 -16.54
N LEU A 222 14.33 -4.74 -16.51
CA LEU A 222 14.55 -6.14 -16.12
C LEU A 222 14.73 -7.01 -17.36
N HIS A 223 15.89 -7.65 -17.49
CA HIS A 223 16.20 -8.54 -18.60
C HIS A 223 16.34 -9.99 -18.13
N LYS A 224 15.70 -10.94 -18.83
CA LYS A 224 15.89 -12.38 -18.63
C LYS A 224 17.13 -12.81 -19.40
N ASN A 225 18.07 -13.45 -18.71
CA ASN A 225 19.26 -14.00 -19.34
C ASN A 225 19.26 -15.53 -19.28
N VAL A 226 19.86 -16.17 -20.28
CA VAL A 226 20.10 -17.61 -20.29
C VAL A 226 21.41 -17.86 -19.56
N ALA A 227 21.46 -18.90 -18.72
CA ALA A 227 22.47 -19.17 -17.68
C ALA A 227 23.96 -19.16 -18.10
N SER A 228 24.29 -19.00 -19.40
CA SER A 228 25.64 -19.06 -19.94
C SER A 228 26.13 -17.79 -20.65
N SER A 229 25.34 -16.71 -20.71
CA SER A 229 25.71 -15.48 -21.44
C SER A 229 25.93 -14.31 -20.49
N THR A 230 27.01 -13.55 -20.67
CA THR A 230 27.22 -12.24 -20.02
C THR A 230 26.54 -11.08 -20.76
N ARG A 231 25.82 -11.36 -21.85
CA ARG A 231 25.10 -10.35 -22.64
C ARG A 231 23.70 -10.11 -22.08
N ILE A 232 23.25 -8.86 -22.16
CA ILE A 232 21.88 -8.47 -21.81
C ILE A 232 20.90 -9.26 -22.68
N GLY A 233 20.01 -10.02 -22.03
CA GLY A 233 19.02 -10.86 -22.70
C GLY A 233 17.70 -10.13 -23.00
N GLU A 234 16.62 -10.90 -23.11
CA GLU A 234 15.30 -10.39 -23.47
C GLU A 234 14.73 -9.49 -22.38
N LEU A 235 14.14 -8.37 -22.77
CA LEU A 235 13.50 -7.43 -21.84
C LEU A 235 12.15 -7.98 -21.37
N ILE A 236 11.99 -8.14 -20.05
CA ILE A 236 10.75 -8.62 -19.42
C ILE A 236 9.88 -7.44 -18.96
N VAL A 237 10.48 -6.44 -18.32
CA VAL A 237 9.79 -5.32 -17.67
C VAL A 237 10.55 -4.02 -17.92
N ARG A 238 9.81 -2.93 -18.17
CA ARG A 238 10.29 -1.54 -18.25
C ARG A 238 9.76 -0.72 -17.09
#